data_AF-A0A662I6G6-F1
#
_entry.id   AF-A0A662I6G6-F1
#
_cell.length_a   1.000
_cell.length_b   1.000
_cell.length_c   1.000
_cell.angle_alpha   90.00
_cell.angle_beta   90.00
_cell.angle_gamma   90.00
#
_symmetry.space_group_name_H-M   'P 1'
#
loop_
_entity.id
_entity.type
_entity.pdbx_description
1 polymer ?
#
loop_
_entity_poly.entity_id
_entity_poly.type
_entity_poly.pdbx_seq_one_letter_code
_entity_poly.pdbx_strand_id
1 'polypeptide(L)'
;MRGVGEFAIPLTLAGAAGVVAAVSVLPLREGEAAAERRPLREVVRMVVSDAEYMRFVALNFGYGAFMSMTWPAFTYSTAIEAGFGVFEQAVRTVVGSVMGIATQQFLRGRIDRCDKYRLLGLGRTMLAVYPLVFAAAPSFWPILAVTVVGEVFVQVSMTAIAALLLELPPKGLVGSYTAVYNLLTGLAFSLGSALGGLVMEFASPCLGLPLSVDMVFLTSAVGRIVFGVLLMKSFRERS
;
A
#
# COMPACT_ATOMS: atom_id res chain seq x y z
N MET A 1 21.10 12.25 26.27
CA MET A 1 20.95 12.72 24.88
C MET A 1 21.44 11.63 23.93
N ARG A 2 20.58 10.66 23.60
CA ARG A 2 20.72 9.76 22.45
C ARG A 2 19.85 10.39 21.36
N GLY A 3 20.36 10.76 20.20
CA GLY A 3 19.48 11.49 19.27
C GLY A 3 19.97 11.84 17.88
N VAL A 4 21.28 11.83 17.59
CA VAL A 4 21.76 12.15 16.22
C VAL A 4 22.71 11.08 15.67
N GLY A 5 23.62 10.56 16.50
CA GLY A 5 24.56 9.51 16.08
C GLY A 5 23.88 8.16 15.73
N GLU A 6 22.78 7.82 16.40
CA GLU A 6 22.05 6.56 16.18
C GLU A 6 21.36 6.52 14.80
N PHE A 7 20.96 7.67 14.26
CA PHE A 7 20.36 7.79 12.93
C PHE A 7 21.39 8.06 11.84
N ALA A 8 22.60 8.51 12.19
CA ALA A 8 23.64 8.85 11.22
C ALA A 8 24.04 7.63 10.36
N ILE A 9 24.20 6.45 10.96
CA ILE A 9 24.59 5.23 10.24
C ILE A 9 23.49 4.80 9.24
N PRO A 10 22.22 4.62 9.64
CA PRO A 10 21.15 4.31 8.69
C PRO A 10 20.99 5.36 7.58
N LEU A 11 21.07 6.65 7.92
CA LEU A 11 20.86 7.75 6.97
C LEU A 11 22.00 7.83 5.94
N THR A 12 23.24 7.68 6.38
CA THR A 12 24.42 7.69 5.50
C THR A 12 24.42 6.45 4.59
N LEU A 13 24.09 5.28 5.11
CA LEU A 13 23.97 4.06 4.31
C LEU A 13 22.85 4.19 3.26
N ALA A 14 21.68 4.70 3.64
CA ALA A 14 20.57 4.94 2.73
C ALA A 14 20.95 5.96 1.64
N GLY A 15 21.62 7.05 2.02
CA GLY A 15 22.12 8.05 1.07
C GLY A 15 23.13 7.49 0.08
N ALA A 16 24.12 6.72 0.56
CA ALA A 16 25.12 6.08 -0.28
C ALA A 16 24.48 5.06 -1.24
N ALA A 17 23.59 4.21 -0.75
CA ALA A 17 22.86 3.25 -1.58
C ALA A 17 21.99 3.96 -2.64
N GLY A 18 21.34 5.07 -2.27
CA GLY A 18 20.56 5.90 -3.19
C GLY A 18 21.43 6.50 -4.30
N VAL A 19 22.62 6.99 -3.99
CA VAL A 19 23.58 7.50 -4.99
C VAL A 19 24.03 6.37 -5.92
N VAL A 20 24.39 5.20 -5.38
CA VAL A 20 24.79 4.04 -6.19
C VAL A 20 23.65 3.63 -7.13
N ALA A 21 22.42 3.57 -6.64
CA ALA A 21 21.25 3.26 -7.45
C ALA A 21 21.03 4.30 -8.56
N ALA A 22 21.11 5.60 -8.25
CA ALA A 22 20.97 6.66 -9.24
C ALA A 22 22.05 6.59 -10.32
N VAL A 23 23.31 6.36 -9.93
CA VAL A 23 24.44 6.22 -10.88
C VAL A 23 24.27 4.97 -11.75
N SER A 24 23.75 3.87 -11.20
CA SER A 24 23.53 2.63 -11.95
C SER A 24 22.51 2.75 -13.09
N VAL A 25 21.63 3.77 -13.02
CA VAL A 25 20.59 4.02 -14.02
C VAL A 25 21.08 4.95 -15.15
N LEU A 26 22.11 5.76 -14.93
CA LEU A 26 22.66 6.69 -15.95
C LEU A 26 23.02 6.01 -17.30
N PRO A 27 23.54 4.77 -17.34
CA PRO A 27 23.85 4.09 -18.60
C PRO A 27 22.61 3.58 -19.35
N LEU A 28 21.43 3.54 -18.71
CA LEU A 28 20.21 3.07 -19.35
C LEU A 28 19.77 4.07 -20.40
N ARG A 29 19.87 3.67 -21.67
CA ARG A 29 19.30 4.42 -22.78
C ARG A 29 17.79 4.23 -22.78
N GLU A 30 17.06 5.33 -22.73
CA GLU A 30 15.63 5.32 -23.03
C GLU A 30 15.46 4.82 -24.47
N GLY A 31 14.66 3.77 -24.66
CA GLY A 31 14.32 3.30 -26.00
C GLY A 31 13.61 4.41 -26.75
N GLU A 32 13.84 4.52 -28.06
CA GLU A 32 13.18 5.45 -28.99
C GLU A 32 11.68 5.12 -29.11
N ALA A 33 10.92 5.16 -28.02
CA ALA A 33 9.50 5.32 -28.11
C ALA A 33 9.29 6.76 -28.57
N ALA A 34 8.76 6.95 -29.77
CA ALA A 34 8.29 8.23 -30.26
C ALA A 34 7.21 8.77 -29.29
N ALA A 35 7.65 9.38 -28.19
CA ALA A 35 6.80 10.01 -27.22
C ALA A 35 6.28 11.28 -27.89
N GLU A 36 5.13 11.16 -28.53
CA GLU A 36 4.37 12.30 -29.03
C GLU A 36 4.18 13.26 -27.86
N ARG A 37 4.84 14.43 -27.92
CA ARG A 37 4.82 15.41 -26.83
C ARG A 37 3.43 16.02 -26.75
N ARG A 38 2.59 15.43 -25.90
CA ARG A 38 1.24 15.91 -25.64
C ARG A 38 1.26 16.91 -24.48
N PRO A 39 0.51 18.02 -24.56
CA PRO A 39 0.39 18.95 -23.45
C PRO A 39 -0.23 18.27 -22.22
N LEU A 40 0.29 18.57 -21.03
CA LEU A 40 -0.12 17.95 -19.77
C LEU A 40 -1.64 17.97 -19.57
N ARG A 41 -2.29 19.10 -19.87
CA ARG A 41 -3.74 19.28 -19.74
C ARG A 41 -4.53 18.29 -20.59
N GLU A 42 -4.04 17.97 -21.77
CA GLU A 42 -4.69 17.03 -22.68
C GLU A 42 -4.53 15.60 -22.18
N VAL A 43 -3.33 15.23 -21.74
CA VAL A 43 -3.06 13.93 -21.11
C VAL A 43 -3.93 13.72 -19.87
N VAL A 44 -3.97 14.70 -18.96
CA VAL A 44 -4.83 14.63 -17.76
C VAL A 44 -6.30 14.50 -18.16
N ARG A 45 -6.76 15.26 -19.15
CA ARG A 45 -8.12 15.14 -19.65
C ARG A 45 -8.40 13.75 -20.19
N MET A 46 -7.50 13.17 -20.98
CA MET A 46 -7.66 11.80 -21.50
C MET A 46 -7.82 10.78 -20.37
N VAL A 47 -6.94 10.84 -19.35
CA VAL A 47 -6.99 9.91 -18.22
C VAL A 47 -8.28 10.07 -17.41
N VAL A 48 -8.65 11.32 -17.10
CA VAL A 48 -9.84 11.61 -16.27
C VAL A 48 -11.14 11.34 -17.03
N SER A 49 -11.14 11.43 -18.35
CA SER A 49 -12.29 11.08 -19.20
C SER A 49 -12.45 9.58 -19.41
N ASP A 50 -11.44 8.76 -19.12
CA ASP A 50 -11.57 7.30 -19.09
C ASP A 50 -12.34 6.88 -17.83
N ALA A 51 -13.66 6.76 -17.97
CA ALA A 51 -14.56 6.44 -16.87
C ALA A 51 -14.26 5.08 -16.22
N GLU A 52 -13.76 4.11 -16.99
CA GLU A 52 -13.44 2.79 -16.48
C GLU A 52 -12.15 2.83 -15.65
N TYR A 53 -11.11 3.44 -16.21
CA TYR A 53 -9.87 3.66 -15.49
C TYR A 53 -10.10 4.47 -14.23
N MET A 54 -10.84 5.58 -14.31
CA MET A 54 -11.15 6.40 -13.15
C MET A 54 -12.01 5.68 -12.12
N ARG A 55 -12.89 4.74 -12.52
CA ARG A 55 -13.59 3.86 -11.57
C ARG A 55 -12.60 2.94 -10.84
N PHE A 56 -11.65 2.35 -11.56
CA PHE A 56 -10.58 1.57 -10.94
C PHE A 56 -9.77 2.45 -9.96
N VAL A 57 -9.32 3.63 -10.38
CA VAL A 57 -8.54 4.54 -9.53
C VAL A 57 -9.34 5.00 -8.32
N ALA A 58 -10.63 5.34 -8.46
CA ALA A 58 -11.48 5.77 -7.36
C ALA A 58 -11.68 4.68 -6.29
N LEU A 59 -11.86 3.42 -6.71
CA LEU A 59 -11.94 2.30 -5.77
C LEU A 59 -10.61 2.04 -5.06
N ASN A 60 -9.49 2.21 -5.76
CA ASN A 60 -8.15 2.12 -5.18
C ASN A 60 -7.87 3.27 -4.21
N PHE A 61 -8.33 4.49 -4.54
CA PHE A 61 -8.23 5.67 -3.69
C PHE A 61 -8.99 5.46 -2.38
N GLY A 62 -10.25 5.04 -2.46
CA GLY A 62 -11.05 4.76 -1.27
C GLY A 62 -10.42 3.68 -0.39
N TYR A 63 -10.03 2.55 -0.98
CA TYR A 63 -9.29 1.51 -0.26
C TYR A 63 -8.01 2.05 0.40
N GLY A 64 -7.22 2.83 -0.34
CA GLY A 64 -5.95 3.37 0.12
C GLY A 64 -6.11 4.32 1.30
N ALA A 65 -7.14 5.18 1.28
CA ALA A 65 -7.44 6.07 2.40
C ALA A 65 -7.76 5.28 3.67
N PHE A 66 -8.67 4.29 3.61
CA PHE A 66 -8.97 3.45 4.78
C PHE A 66 -7.76 2.63 5.22
N MET A 67 -6.94 2.15 4.29
CA MET A 67 -5.72 1.40 4.60
C MET A 67 -4.73 2.26 5.39
N SER A 68 -4.45 3.49 4.95
CA SER A 68 -3.42 4.33 5.54
C SER A 68 -3.81 4.95 6.89
N MET A 69 -5.11 5.06 7.20
CA MET A 69 -5.59 5.46 8.53
C MET A 69 -4.93 4.67 9.67
N THR A 70 -4.57 3.41 9.42
CA THR A 70 -3.98 2.52 10.42
C THR A 70 -2.48 2.68 10.62
N TRP A 71 -1.76 3.39 9.76
CA TRP A 71 -0.30 3.52 9.89
C TRP A 71 0.14 4.19 11.22
N PRO A 72 -0.46 5.31 11.66
CA PRO A 72 -0.16 5.86 12.99
C PRO A 72 -0.58 4.90 14.11
N ALA A 73 -1.75 4.25 13.98
CA ALA A 73 -2.26 3.27 14.95
C ALA A 73 -1.35 2.04 15.11
N PHE A 74 -0.77 1.52 14.02
CA PHE A 74 0.19 0.42 14.07
C PHE A 74 1.46 0.82 14.82
N THR A 75 1.93 2.05 14.64
CA THR A 75 3.11 2.55 15.34
C THR A 75 2.86 2.57 16.85
N TYR A 76 1.70 3.11 17.26
CA TYR A 76 1.29 3.09 18.67
C TYR A 76 1.16 1.66 19.21
N SER A 77 0.40 0.79 18.54
CA SER A 77 0.13 -0.57 19.02
C SER A 77 1.41 -1.41 19.13
N THR A 78 2.31 -1.34 18.14
CA THR A 78 3.60 -2.06 18.23
C THR A 78 4.52 -1.50 19.32
N ALA A 79 4.69 -0.18 19.41
CA ALA A 79 5.69 0.42 20.30
C ALA A 79 5.21 0.53 21.75
N ILE A 80 3.93 0.83 21.97
CA ILE A 80 3.38 1.16 23.29
C ILE A 80 2.61 -0.01 23.87
N GLU A 81 1.65 -0.59 23.15
CA GLU A 81 0.81 -1.67 23.69
C GLU A 81 1.56 -3.01 23.71
N ALA A 82 2.18 -3.37 22.59
CA ALA A 82 2.89 -4.63 22.43
C ALA A 82 4.35 -4.55 22.93
N GLY A 83 4.85 -3.35 23.21
CA GLY A 83 6.19 -3.11 23.78
C GLY A 83 7.34 -3.57 22.88
N PHE A 84 7.17 -3.51 21.55
CA PHE A 84 8.20 -3.99 20.62
C PHE A 84 9.49 -3.17 20.75
N GLY A 85 10.59 -3.89 20.94
CA GLY A 85 11.92 -3.34 20.79
C GLY A 85 12.37 -3.32 19.33
N VAL A 86 13.60 -2.86 19.12
CA VAL A 86 14.24 -2.84 17.80
C VAL A 86 14.35 -4.24 17.22
N PHE A 87 14.55 -5.26 18.07
CA PHE A 87 14.71 -6.65 17.64
C PHE A 87 13.40 -7.21 17.07
N GLU A 88 12.28 -7.07 17.78
CA GLU A 88 10.95 -7.53 17.33
C GLU A 88 10.58 -6.89 16.00
N GLN A 89 10.83 -5.58 15.86
CA GLN A 89 10.57 -4.86 14.62
C GLN A 89 11.46 -5.34 13.47
N ALA A 90 12.74 -5.63 13.75
CA ALA A 90 13.67 -6.17 12.76
C ALA A 90 13.24 -7.58 12.30
N VAL A 91 12.91 -8.48 13.23
CA VAL A 91 12.41 -9.83 12.91
C VAL A 91 11.16 -9.75 12.04
N ARG A 92 10.19 -8.92 12.43
CA ARG A 92 8.96 -8.72 11.66
C ARG A 92 9.24 -8.22 10.24
N THR A 93 10.17 -7.28 10.09
CA THR A 93 10.55 -6.71 8.79
C THR A 93 11.24 -7.75 7.90
N VAL A 94 12.17 -8.54 8.45
CA VAL A 94 12.90 -9.58 7.71
C VAL A 94 11.94 -10.69 7.28
N VAL A 95 11.12 -11.20 8.20
CA VAL A 95 10.13 -12.25 7.91
C VAL A 95 9.14 -11.77 6.85
N GLY A 96 8.63 -10.54 6.99
CA GLY A 96 7.74 -9.94 6.00
C GLY A 96 8.40 -9.81 4.63
N SER A 97 9.66 -9.35 4.57
CA SER A 97 10.42 -9.23 3.32
C SER A 97 10.65 -10.58 2.64
N VAL A 98 11.04 -11.61 3.41
CA VAL A 98 11.22 -12.97 2.90
C VAL A 98 9.91 -13.51 2.32
N MET A 99 8.80 -13.33 3.04
CA MET A 99 7.49 -13.78 2.58
C MET A 99 7.02 -13.01 1.35
N GLY A 100 7.29 -11.71 1.30
CA GLY A 100 7.00 -10.86 0.16
C GLY A 100 7.77 -11.30 -1.09
N ILE A 101 9.08 -11.51 -0.97
CA ILE A 101 9.93 -12.01 -2.07
C ILE A 101 9.44 -13.38 -2.55
N ALA A 102 9.20 -14.32 -1.62
CA ALA A 102 8.69 -15.65 -1.97
C ALA A 102 7.36 -15.57 -2.73
N THR A 103 6.45 -14.69 -2.31
CA THR A 103 5.15 -14.49 -2.97
C THR A 103 5.32 -13.88 -4.36
N GLN A 104 6.15 -12.86 -4.52
CA GLN A 104 6.43 -12.25 -5.83
C GLN A 104 7.05 -13.27 -6.81
N GLN A 105 8.02 -14.07 -6.34
CA GLN A 105 8.62 -15.14 -7.15
C GLN A 105 7.58 -16.20 -7.53
N PHE A 106 6.65 -16.52 -6.62
CA PHE A 106 5.54 -17.42 -6.93
C PHE A 106 4.59 -16.83 -7.97
N LEU A 107 4.26 -15.53 -7.91
CA LEU A 107 3.35 -14.92 -8.87
C LEU A 107 3.98 -14.64 -10.23
N ARG A 108 5.31 -14.62 -10.32
CA ARG A 108 6.06 -14.42 -11.56
C ARG A 108 5.58 -15.39 -12.65
N GLY A 109 5.08 -14.84 -13.76
CA GLY A 109 4.55 -15.59 -14.90
C GLY A 109 3.23 -16.35 -14.64
N ARG A 110 2.75 -16.40 -13.40
CA ARG A 110 1.43 -16.94 -13.05
C ARG A 110 0.34 -15.87 -13.13
N ILE A 111 0.69 -14.61 -12.83
CA ILE A 111 -0.24 -13.49 -12.80
C ILE A 111 -0.97 -13.28 -14.14
N ASP A 112 -0.31 -13.56 -15.27
CA ASP A 112 -0.88 -13.39 -16.61
C ASP A 112 -2.05 -14.35 -16.88
N ARG A 113 -2.12 -15.47 -16.15
CA ARG A 113 -3.17 -16.50 -16.28
C ARG A 113 -4.29 -16.33 -15.27
N CYS A 114 -4.19 -15.36 -14.37
CA CYS A 114 -5.15 -15.14 -13.31
C CYS A 114 -6.02 -13.91 -13.59
N ASP A 115 -7.24 -13.94 -13.06
CA ASP A 115 -8.07 -12.75 -12.99
C ASP A 115 -7.49 -11.77 -11.96
N LYS A 116 -6.88 -10.71 -12.49
CA LYS A 116 -6.17 -9.68 -11.72
C LYS A 116 -7.12 -8.86 -10.85
N TYR A 117 -8.35 -8.61 -11.29
CA TYR A 117 -9.33 -7.86 -10.51
C TYR A 117 -9.81 -8.67 -9.32
N ARG A 118 -10.07 -9.97 -9.52
CA ARG A 118 -10.46 -10.86 -8.42
C ARG A 118 -9.31 -11.09 -7.45
N LEU A 119 -8.08 -11.27 -7.93
CA LEU A 119 -6.90 -11.37 -7.07
C LEU A 119 -6.70 -10.10 -6.25
N LEU A 120 -6.79 -8.92 -6.88
CA LEU A 120 -6.67 -7.63 -6.20
C LEU A 120 -7.76 -7.46 -5.14
N GLY A 121 -9.01 -7.70 -5.50
CA GLY A 121 -10.13 -7.54 -4.58
C GLY A 121 -10.06 -8.52 -3.40
N LEU A 122 -9.71 -9.79 -3.66
CA LEU A 122 -9.52 -10.79 -2.60
C LEU A 122 -8.36 -10.43 -1.67
N GLY A 123 -7.20 -10.06 -2.23
CA GLY A 123 -6.04 -9.63 -1.44
C GLY A 123 -6.40 -8.46 -0.53
N ARG A 124 -7.09 -7.46 -1.08
CA ARG A 124 -7.54 -6.28 -0.32
C ARG A 124 -8.54 -6.58 0.78
N THR A 125 -9.52 -7.45 0.52
CA THR A 125 -10.46 -7.88 1.56
C THR A 125 -9.74 -8.66 2.67
N MET A 126 -8.83 -9.57 2.31
CA MET A 126 -8.08 -10.35 3.30
C MET A 126 -7.11 -9.51 4.14
N LEU A 127 -6.64 -8.37 3.62
CA LEU A 127 -5.85 -7.41 4.38
C LEU A 127 -6.63 -6.71 5.50
N ALA A 128 -7.95 -6.90 5.62
CA ALA A 128 -8.70 -6.47 6.79
C ALA A 128 -8.35 -7.27 8.05
N VAL A 129 -7.78 -8.47 7.91
CA VAL A 129 -7.33 -9.27 9.06
C VAL A 129 -6.22 -8.57 9.84
N TYR A 130 -5.37 -7.76 9.19
CA TYR A 130 -4.30 -6.99 9.84
C TYR A 130 -4.83 -6.11 10.99
N PRO A 131 -5.66 -5.07 10.73
CA PRO A 131 -6.15 -4.22 11.80
C PRO A 131 -6.96 -4.99 12.86
N LEU A 132 -7.68 -6.06 12.48
CA LEU A 132 -8.43 -6.88 13.45
C LEU A 132 -7.52 -7.61 14.43
N VAL A 133 -6.41 -8.19 13.98
CA VAL A 133 -5.43 -8.84 14.86
C VAL A 133 -4.75 -7.84 15.78
N PHE A 134 -4.42 -6.66 15.25
CA PHE A 134 -3.81 -5.59 16.06
C PHE A 134 -4.74 -5.10 17.16
N ALA A 135 -6.03 -4.92 16.88
CA ALA A 135 -7.02 -4.54 17.89
C ALA A 135 -7.29 -5.67 18.92
N ALA A 136 -7.33 -6.92 18.48
CA ALA A 136 -7.72 -8.03 19.36
C ALA A 136 -6.56 -8.57 20.23
N ALA A 137 -5.33 -8.51 19.74
CA ALA A 137 -4.19 -9.15 20.39
C ALA A 137 -2.88 -8.40 20.10
N PRO A 138 -2.65 -7.22 20.72
CA PRO A 138 -1.43 -6.42 20.55
C PRO A 138 -0.23 -7.09 21.23
N SER A 139 0.23 -8.20 20.66
CA SER A 139 1.37 -8.98 21.15
C SER A 139 2.20 -9.50 19.99
N PHE A 140 3.44 -9.87 20.28
CA PHE A 140 4.43 -10.17 19.25
C PHE A 140 4.01 -11.32 18.31
N TRP A 141 3.61 -12.46 18.86
CA TRP A 141 3.33 -13.65 18.05
C TRP A 141 2.12 -13.51 17.10
N PRO A 142 0.94 -13.01 17.55
CA PRO A 142 -0.18 -12.73 16.64
C PRO A 142 0.18 -11.70 15.56
N ILE A 143 0.91 -10.63 15.91
CA ILE A 143 1.33 -9.60 14.95
C ILE A 143 2.33 -10.17 13.94
N LEU A 144 3.26 -11.03 14.37
CA LEU A 144 4.20 -11.69 13.46
C LEU A 144 3.47 -12.67 12.52
N ALA A 145 2.54 -13.46 13.04
CA ALA A 145 1.75 -14.40 12.26
C ALA A 145 0.89 -13.68 11.20
N VAL A 146 0.20 -12.60 11.59
CA VAL A 146 -0.57 -11.81 10.63
C VAL A 146 0.35 -11.12 9.63
N THR A 147 1.58 -10.74 10.03
CA THR A 147 2.56 -10.16 9.11
C THR A 147 2.93 -11.12 7.99
N VAL A 148 3.20 -12.39 8.31
CA VAL A 148 3.47 -13.43 7.32
C VAL A 148 2.31 -13.55 6.33
N VAL A 149 1.10 -13.71 6.84
CA VAL A 149 -0.08 -13.96 6.01
C VAL A 149 -0.45 -12.73 5.17
N GLY A 150 -0.42 -11.53 5.75
CA GLY A 150 -0.80 -10.35 4.98
C GLY A 150 0.28 -9.88 4.03
N GLU A 151 1.57 -10.17 4.22
CA GLU A 151 2.57 -9.90 3.17
C GLU A 151 2.26 -10.67 1.89
N VAL A 152 1.74 -11.90 1.99
CA VAL A 152 1.24 -12.64 0.81
C VAL A 152 0.15 -11.81 0.10
N PHE A 153 -0.84 -11.33 0.84
CA PHE A 153 -1.94 -10.56 0.25
C PHE A 153 -1.53 -9.17 -0.25
N VAL A 154 -0.58 -8.51 0.41
CA VAL A 154 0.05 -7.26 -0.06
C VAL A 154 0.69 -7.52 -1.42
N GLN A 155 1.55 -8.54 -1.54
CA GLN A 155 2.26 -8.78 -2.78
C GLN A 155 1.36 -9.29 -3.91
N VAL A 156 0.32 -10.08 -3.61
CA VAL A 156 -0.74 -10.42 -4.58
C VAL A 156 -1.38 -9.16 -5.12
N SER A 157 -1.77 -8.24 -4.23
CA SER A 157 -2.43 -6.99 -4.61
C SER A 157 -1.51 -6.08 -5.43
N MET A 158 -0.25 -5.92 -5.02
CA MET A 158 0.72 -5.07 -5.71
C MET A 158 1.07 -5.63 -7.10
N THR A 159 1.22 -6.95 -7.21
CA THR A 159 1.48 -7.61 -8.51
C THR A 159 0.28 -7.45 -9.45
N ALA A 160 -0.94 -7.61 -8.94
CA ALA A 160 -2.16 -7.39 -9.73
C ALA A 160 -2.32 -5.94 -10.18
N ILE A 161 -2.05 -4.96 -9.31
CA ILE A 161 -2.07 -3.53 -9.66
C ILE A 161 -1.03 -3.24 -10.74
N ALA A 162 0.21 -3.72 -10.58
CA ALA A 162 1.27 -3.49 -11.55
C ALA A 162 0.89 -4.02 -12.93
N ALA A 163 0.32 -5.22 -13.01
CA ALA A 163 -0.15 -5.79 -14.27
C ALA A 163 -1.35 -5.00 -14.85
N LEU A 164 -2.32 -4.60 -14.03
CA LEU A 164 -3.46 -3.78 -14.48
C LEU A 164 -3.03 -2.38 -14.99
N LEU A 165 -2.01 -1.77 -14.38
CA LEU A 165 -1.47 -0.48 -14.84
C LEU A 165 -0.72 -0.59 -16.18
N LEU A 166 -0.30 -1.78 -16.58
CA LEU A 166 0.27 -2.04 -17.91
C LEU A 166 -0.82 -2.35 -18.95
N GLU A 167 -1.92 -2.99 -18.52
CA GLU A 167 -2.98 -3.48 -19.43
C GLU A 167 -4.10 -2.48 -19.69
N LEU A 168 -4.48 -1.68 -18.70
CA LEU A 168 -5.60 -0.73 -18.83
C LEU A 168 -5.29 0.47 -19.73
N PRO A 169 -4.12 1.13 -19.62
CA PRO A 169 -3.86 2.32 -20.42
C PRO A 169 -3.68 1.99 -21.91
N PRO A 170 -4.08 2.90 -22.82
CA PRO A 170 -3.72 2.79 -24.23
C PRO A 170 -2.20 2.72 -24.43
N LYS A 171 -1.77 2.01 -25.48
CA LYS A 171 -0.35 1.92 -25.85
C LYS A 171 0.25 3.33 -25.99
N GLY A 172 1.39 3.56 -25.35
CA GLY A 172 2.06 4.88 -25.33
C GLY A 172 1.61 5.83 -24.22
N LEU A 173 0.54 5.51 -23.45
CA LEU A 173 0.05 6.35 -22.34
C LEU A 173 0.21 5.70 -20.96
N VAL A 174 0.80 4.51 -20.88
CA VAL A 174 1.04 3.75 -19.64
C VAL A 174 1.69 4.62 -18.56
N GLY A 175 2.73 5.38 -18.91
CA GLY A 175 3.42 6.27 -17.97
C GLY A 175 2.51 7.36 -17.39
N SER A 176 1.67 7.98 -18.23
CA SER A 176 0.76 9.05 -17.82
C SER A 176 -0.37 8.53 -16.92
N TYR A 177 -0.96 7.39 -17.27
CA TYR A 177 -1.98 6.75 -16.45
C TYR A 177 -1.39 6.35 -15.09
N THR A 178 -0.22 5.71 -15.09
CA THR A 178 0.51 5.33 -13.87
C THR A 178 0.83 6.53 -12.99
N ALA A 179 1.23 7.66 -13.57
CA ALA A 179 1.49 8.90 -12.82
C ALA A 179 0.22 9.42 -12.12
N VAL A 180 -0.93 9.44 -12.82
CA VAL A 180 -2.22 9.84 -12.22
C VAL A 180 -2.63 8.88 -11.10
N TYR A 181 -2.47 7.56 -11.31
CA TYR A 181 -2.75 6.56 -10.27
C TYR A 181 -1.89 6.77 -9.03
N ASN A 182 -0.58 6.97 -9.19
CA ASN A 182 0.34 7.17 -8.08
C ASN A 182 0.06 8.47 -7.33
N LEU A 183 -0.26 9.56 -8.06
CA LEU A 183 -0.64 10.83 -7.44
C LEU A 183 -1.89 10.68 -6.58
N LEU A 184 -2.95 10.07 -7.12
CA LEU A 184 -4.20 9.87 -6.40
C LEU A 184 -4.03 8.90 -5.24
N THR A 185 -3.22 7.85 -5.39
CA THR A 185 -2.87 6.92 -4.31
C THR A 185 -2.10 7.63 -3.19
N GLY A 186 -1.13 8.49 -3.52
CA GLY A 186 -0.38 9.28 -2.54
C GLY A 186 -1.26 10.27 -1.78
N LEU A 187 -2.23 10.89 -2.46
CA LEU A 187 -3.25 11.74 -1.83
C LEU A 187 -4.15 10.93 -0.89
N ALA A 188 -4.62 9.76 -1.33
CA ALA A 188 -5.40 8.86 -0.50
C ALA A 188 -4.64 8.48 0.78
N PHE A 189 -3.36 8.09 0.65
CA PHE A 189 -2.55 7.69 1.79
C PHE A 189 -2.32 8.83 2.78
N SER A 190 -2.04 10.03 2.27
CA SER A 190 -1.86 11.23 3.09
C SER A 190 -3.13 11.59 3.85
N LEU A 191 -4.27 11.66 3.14
CA LEU A 191 -5.57 11.98 3.73
C LEU A 191 -5.99 10.93 4.76
N GLY A 192 -5.87 9.65 4.42
CA GLY A 192 -6.20 8.58 5.34
C GLY A 192 -5.34 8.61 6.60
N SER A 193 -4.01 8.80 6.49
CA SER A 193 -3.13 8.87 7.67
C SER A 193 -3.49 10.07 8.56
N ALA A 194 -3.78 11.23 7.96
CA ALA A 194 -4.21 12.42 8.70
C ALA A 194 -5.56 12.18 9.40
N LEU A 195 -6.55 11.61 8.71
CA LEU A 195 -7.85 11.27 9.29
C LEU A 195 -7.73 10.24 10.42
N GLY A 196 -6.87 9.23 10.28
CA GLY A 196 -6.60 8.26 11.35
C GLY A 196 -6.05 8.93 12.61
N GLY A 197 -5.09 9.84 12.45
CA GLY A 197 -4.56 10.63 13.55
C GLY A 197 -5.62 11.51 14.22
N LEU A 198 -6.43 12.22 13.44
CA LEU A 198 -7.52 13.06 13.97
C LEU A 198 -8.58 12.25 14.71
N VAL A 199 -8.96 11.08 14.19
CA VAL A 199 -9.91 10.19 14.88
C VAL A 199 -9.35 9.78 16.23
N MET A 200 -8.07 9.40 16.30
CA MET A 200 -7.42 9.06 17.57
C MET A 200 -7.40 10.27 18.52
N GLU A 201 -7.03 11.45 18.03
CA GLU A 201 -6.93 12.68 18.83
C GLU A 201 -8.27 13.11 19.44
N PHE A 202 -9.35 13.11 18.65
CA PHE A 202 -10.67 13.53 19.13
C PHE A 202 -11.41 12.46 19.95
N ALA A 203 -11.15 11.17 19.70
CA ALA A 203 -11.77 10.09 20.46
C ALA A 203 -11.08 9.86 21.82
N SER A 204 -9.76 10.14 21.91
CA SER A 204 -8.95 9.85 23.10
C SER A 204 -9.46 10.47 24.40
N PRO A 205 -9.94 11.73 24.43
CA PRO A 205 -10.49 12.33 25.66
C PRO A 205 -11.75 11.62 26.18
N CYS A 206 -12.54 11.01 25.30
CA CYS A 206 -13.81 10.39 25.65
C CYS A 206 -13.68 8.89 25.93
N LEU A 207 -12.85 8.19 25.15
CA LEU A 207 -12.74 6.72 25.16
C LEU A 207 -11.41 6.23 25.75
N GLY A 208 -10.43 7.11 25.93
CA GLY A 208 -9.06 6.71 26.18
C GLY A 208 -8.32 6.33 24.89
N LEU A 209 -7.00 6.41 24.94
CA LEU A 209 -6.13 6.21 23.78
C LEU A 209 -6.22 4.77 23.19
N PRO A 210 -6.23 3.68 23.97
CA PRO A 210 -6.33 2.32 23.42
C PRO A 210 -7.63 2.08 22.63
N LEU A 211 -8.78 2.46 23.20
CA LEU A 211 -10.07 2.29 22.52
C LEU A 211 -10.20 3.17 21.26
N SER A 212 -9.52 4.32 21.25
CA SER A 212 -9.47 5.21 20.08
C SER A 212 -8.66 4.60 18.93
N VAL A 213 -7.59 3.88 19.26
CA VAL A 213 -6.76 3.11 18.32
C VAL A 213 -7.55 1.94 17.74
N ASP A 214 -8.27 1.20 18.59
CA ASP A 214 -9.15 0.11 18.16
C ASP A 214 -10.24 0.61 17.21
N MET A 215 -10.82 1.78 17.48
CA MET A 215 -11.82 2.40 16.61
C MET A 215 -11.26 2.68 15.21
N VAL A 216 -10.01 3.14 15.10
CA VAL A 216 -9.32 3.33 13.81
C VAL A 216 -9.07 2.00 13.11
N PHE A 217 -8.63 0.97 13.83
CA PHE A 217 -8.44 -0.36 13.27
C PHE A 217 -9.74 -0.94 12.72
N LEU A 218 -10.83 -0.90 13.49
CA LEU A 218 -12.14 -1.39 13.07
C LEU A 218 -12.68 -0.62 11.86
N THR A 219 -12.55 0.71 11.86
CA THR A 219 -12.97 1.56 10.73
C THR A 219 -12.20 1.20 9.46
N SER A 220 -10.88 0.99 9.58
CA SER A 220 -10.06 0.54 8.46
C SER A 220 -10.44 -0.86 7.98
N ALA A 221 -10.68 -1.80 8.89
CA ALA A 221 -11.06 -3.17 8.55
C ALA A 221 -12.35 -3.17 7.71
N VAL A 222 -13.37 -2.43 8.15
CA VAL A 222 -14.63 -2.27 7.41
C VAL A 222 -14.38 -1.66 6.04
N GLY A 223 -13.63 -0.56 5.96
CA GLY A 223 -13.30 0.07 4.68
C GLY A 223 -12.57 -0.87 3.71
N ARG A 224 -11.58 -1.63 4.19
CA ARG A 224 -10.83 -2.62 3.39
C ARG A 224 -11.75 -3.70 2.84
N ILE A 225 -12.66 -4.23 3.65
CA ILE A 225 -13.65 -5.23 3.22
C ILE A 225 -14.58 -4.63 2.16
N VAL A 226 -15.17 -3.47 2.43
CA VAL A 226 -16.13 -2.82 1.53
C VAL A 226 -15.50 -2.53 0.18
N PHE A 227 -14.36 -1.84 0.14
CA PHE A 227 -13.71 -1.50 -1.13
C PHE A 227 -13.09 -2.71 -1.84
N GLY A 228 -12.58 -3.71 -1.10
CA GLY A 228 -12.12 -4.96 -1.69
C GLY A 228 -13.25 -5.73 -2.40
N VAL A 229 -14.43 -5.81 -1.77
CA VAL A 229 -15.63 -6.44 -2.36
C VAL A 229 -16.16 -5.63 -3.53
N LEU A 230 -16.19 -4.29 -3.43
CA LEU A 230 -16.61 -3.42 -4.52
C LEU A 230 -15.72 -3.56 -5.75
N LEU A 231 -14.41 -3.73 -5.57
CA LEU A 231 -13.47 -4.02 -6.66
C LEU A 231 -13.83 -5.33 -7.36
N MET A 232 -14.04 -6.42 -6.62
CA MET A 232 -14.44 -7.71 -7.22
C MET A 232 -15.76 -7.61 -7.96
N LYS A 233 -16.77 -6.94 -7.39
CA LYS A 233 -18.09 -6.79 -8.02
C LYS A 233 -18.05 -5.91 -9.26
N SER A 234 -17.24 -4.85 -9.24
CA SER A 234 -17.20 -3.86 -10.31
C SER A 234 -16.61 -4.37 -11.62
N PHE A 235 -15.77 -5.40 -11.56
CA PHE A 235 -15.02 -5.92 -12.71
C PHE A 235 -15.26 -7.41 -12.97
N ARG A 236 -16.30 -8.01 -12.35
CA ARG A 236 -16.64 -9.44 -12.44
C ARG A 236 -16.89 -9.95 -13.87
N GLU A 237 -17.33 -9.08 -14.77
CA GLU A 237 -17.66 -9.46 -16.15
C GLU A 237 -16.43 -9.55 -17.07
N ARG A 238 -15.23 -9.17 -16.57
CA ARG A 238 -13.96 -9.25 -17.31
C ARG A 238 -13.05 -10.40 -16.84
N SER A 239 -13.53 -11.17 -15.88
CA SER A 239 -12.88 -12.31 -15.22
C SER A 239 -12.83 -13.56 -16.08
#